data_AF-A0A1W2EL85-F1
#
_entry.id   AF-A0A1W2EL85-F1
#
_cell.length_a   1.000
_cell.length_b   1.000
_cell.length_c   1.000
_cell.angle_alpha   90.00
_cell.angle_beta   90.00
_cell.angle_gamma   90.00
#
_symmetry.space_group_name_H-M   'P 1'
#
loop_
_entity.id
_entity.type
_entity.pdbx_description
1 polymer ?
#
loop_
_entity_poly.entity_id
_entity_poly.type
_entity_poly.pdbx_seq_one_letter_code
_entity_poly.pdbx_strand_id
1 'polypeptide(L)'
;MKHPYKIQLQKNLQTHYNQTNWVVKNNFERGRDEILFILPKHEDIKMVYANLYAELSTLPDIDHPSERVLISFCYPDGSQYCSRVINPNKQDEIHLALLGQLPKRSISDLLLDLNETGVSIVVPA
;
A
#
# COMPACT_ATOMS: atom_id res chain seq x y z
N MET A 1 -5.89 -20.27 -6.45
CA MET A 1 -5.44 -18.99 -5.84
C MET A 1 -5.92 -17.87 -6.75
N LYS A 2 -6.58 -16.83 -6.24
CA LYS A 2 -7.20 -15.79 -7.09
C LYS A 2 -6.29 -14.59 -7.42
N HIS A 3 -5.11 -14.49 -6.79
CA HIS A 3 -4.21 -13.33 -6.94
C HIS A 3 -2.69 -13.65 -6.92
N PRO A 4 -2.19 -14.51 -7.84
CA PRO A 4 -0.78 -14.92 -7.86
C PRO A 4 0.21 -13.74 -7.93
N TYR A 5 -0.06 -12.74 -8.77
CA TYR A 5 0.84 -11.58 -8.91
C TYR A 5 0.90 -10.76 -7.61
N LYS A 6 -0.25 -10.46 -7.00
CA LYS A 6 -0.29 -9.63 -5.78
C LYS A 6 0.41 -10.31 -4.61
N ILE A 7 0.23 -11.63 -4.47
CA ILE A 7 0.87 -12.43 -3.44
C ILE A 7 2.39 -12.44 -3.65
N GLN A 8 2.86 -12.63 -4.88
CA GLN A 8 4.29 -12.63 -5.16
C GLN A 8 4.91 -11.24 -4.97
N LEU A 9 4.22 -10.19 -5.41
CA LEU A 9 4.66 -8.81 -5.23
C LEU A 9 4.77 -8.46 -3.74
N GLN A 10 3.78 -8.83 -2.93
CA GLN A 10 3.84 -8.68 -1.47
C GLN A 10 5.07 -9.37 -0.87
N LYS A 11 5.35 -10.62 -1.26
CA LYS A 11 6.51 -11.36 -0.76
C LYS A 11 7.83 -10.72 -1.16
N ASN A 12 7.95 -10.26 -2.41
CA ASN A 12 9.14 -9.60 -2.92
C ASN A 12 9.40 -8.30 -2.14
N LEU A 13 8.36 -7.48 -1.95
CA LEU A 13 8.46 -6.24 -1.17
C LEU A 13 8.78 -6.51 0.31
N GLN A 14 8.12 -7.48 0.95
CA GLN A 14 8.42 -7.87 2.34
C GLN A 14 9.87 -8.33 2.49
N THR A 15 10.39 -9.08 1.52
CA THR A 15 11.79 -9.52 1.50
C THR A 15 12.74 -8.34 1.32
N HIS A 16 12.41 -7.41 0.41
CA HIS A 16 13.18 -6.19 0.17
C HIS A 16 13.28 -5.31 1.42
N TYR A 17 12.17 -5.15 2.15
CA TYR A 17 12.11 -4.38 3.39
C TYR A 17 12.34 -5.22 4.66
N ASN A 18 12.89 -6.43 4.57
CA ASN A 18 12.97 -7.37 5.71
C ASN A 18 13.81 -6.85 6.90
N GLN A 19 14.61 -5.80 6.70
CA GLN A 19 15.37 -5.14 7.78
C GLN A 19 14.61 -3.97 8.44
N THR A 20 13.41 -3.68 7.95
CA THR A 20 12.58 -2.59 8.45
C THR A 20 11.61 -3.11 9.52
N ASN A 21 11.32 -2.28 10.52
CA ASN A 21 10.30 -2.58 11.54
C ASN A 21 8.88 -2.25 11.02
N TRP A 22 8.63 -2.41 9.72
CA TRP A 22 7.36 -2.05 9.09
C TRP A 22 6.35 -3.19 9.24
N VAL A 23 5.09 -2.83 9.48
CA VAL A 23 3.98 -3.81 9.48
C VAL A 23 3.37 -3.84 8.09
N VAL A 24 3.17 -5.03 7.52
CA VAL A 24 2.60 -5.19 6.18
C VAL A 24 1.25 -5.90 6.26
N LYS A 25 0.21 -5.28 5.71
CA LYS A 25 -1.12 -5.86 5.55
C LYS A 25 -1.46 -6.09 4.09
N ASN A 26 -2.21 -7.16 3.85
CA ASN A 26 -2.84 -7.39 2.56
C ASN A 26 -4.35 -7.25 2.68
N ASN A 27 -4.91 -6.51 1.73
CA ASN A 27 -6.32 -6.21 1.59
C ASN A 27 -6.74 -6.58 0.17
N PHE A 28 -6.45 -7.82 -0.25
CA PHE A 28 -6.84 -8.29 -1.57
C PHE A 28 -8.32 -8.66 -1.63
N GLU A 29 -8.89 -9.02 -0.48
CA GLU A 29 -10.30 -9.34 -0.35
C GLU A 29 -11.16 -8.07 -0.37
N ARG A 30 -12.41 -8.19 -0.86
CA ARG A 30 -13.39 -7.09 -1.00
C ARG A 30 -13.05 -6.02 -2.06
N GLY A 31 -12.19 -6.33 -3.02
CA GLY A 31 -11.91 -5.46 -4.18
C GLY A 31 -11.02 -4.25 -3.88
N ARG A 32 -10.31 -4.25 -2.74
CA ARG A 32 -9.38 -3.19 -2.37
C ARG A 32 -8.05 -3.31 -3.11
N ASP A 33 -7.64 -4.54 -3.45
CA ASP A 33 -6.41 -4.86 -4.18
C ASP A 33 -5.15 -4.26 -3.54
N GLU A 34 -5.15 -4.10 -2.22
CA GLU A 34 -4.17 -3.24 -1.53
C GLU A 34 -3.11 -4.03 -0.75
N ILE A 35 -1.87 -3.56 -0.83
CA ILE A 35 -0.77 -3.87 0.09
C ILE A 35 -0.50 -2.60 0.90
N LEU A 36 -0.75 -2.66 2.21
CA LEU A 36 -0.57 -1.53 3.11
C LEU A 36 0.68 -1.74 3.96
N PHE A 37 1.62 -0.80 3.86
CA PHE A 37 2.79 -0.70 4.71
C PHE A 37 2.55 0.34 5.82
N ILE A 38 2.69 -0.08 7.07
CA ILE A 38 2.58 0.78 8.24
C ILE A 38 4.00 1.03 8.74
N LEU A 39 4.47 2.25 8.58
CA LEU A 39 5.82 2.67 8.88
C LEU A 39 5.88 3.25 10.30
N PRO A 40 6.99 3.08 11.04
CA PRO A 40 7.18 3.79 12.30
C PRO A 40 7.37 5.30 12.04
N LYS A 41 6.99 6.14 13.03
CA LYS A 41 6.94 7.61 12.88
C LYS A 41 8.26 8.31 12.56
N HIS A 42 9.40 7.62 12.67
CA HIS A 42 10.71 8.17 12.35
C HIS A 42 11.11 7.97 10.88
N GLU A 43 10.37 7.17 10.12
CA GLU A 43 10.59 6.99 8.68
C GLU A 43 9.97 8.13 7.90
N ASP A 44 10.58 8.53 6.78
CA ASP A 44 9.99 9.51 5.88
C ASP A 44 9.10 8.83 4.83
N ILE A 45 7.80 8.76 5.12
CA ILE A 45 6.80 8.20 4.19
C ILE A 45 6.85 8.86 2.81
N LYS A 46 7.15 10.17 2.70
CA LYS A 46 7.17 10.85 1.39
C LYS A 46 8.37 10.39 0.58
N MET A 47 9.52 10.20 1.22
CA MET A 47 10.71 9.67 0.58
C MET A 47 10.49 8.22 0.11
N VAL A 48 9.96 7.35 0.98
CA VAL A 48 9.61 5.96 0.63
C VAL A 48 8.63 5.94 -0.55
N TYR A 49 7.57 6.76 -0.47
CA TYR A 49 6.59 6.87 -1.54
C TYR A 49 7.19 7.35 -2.87
N ALA A 50 8.09 8.33 -2.83
CA ALA A 50 8.77 8.83 -4.02
C ALA A 50 9.62 7.75 -4.68
N ASN A 51 10.31 6.93 -3.87
CA ASN A 51 11.24 5.90 -4.32
C ASN A 51 10.57 4.59 -4.76
N LEU A 52 9.28 4.38 -4.48
CA LEU A 52 8.59 3.12 -4.74
C LEU A 52 8.84 2.53 -6.14
N TYR A 53 8.78 3.32 -7.22
CA TYR A 53 9.02 2.76 -8.57
C TYR A 53 10.47 2.32 -8.79
N ALA A 54 11.43 3.04 -8.21
CA ALA A 54 12.83 2.62 -8.25
C ALA A 54 13.01 1.30 -7.49
N GLU A 55 12.41 1.17 -6.31
CA GLU A 55 12.47 -0.06 -5.51
C GLU A 55 11.81 -1.23 -6.25
N LEU A 56 10.62 -1.02 -6.85
CA LEU A 56 9.95 -2.02 -7.69
C LEU A 56 10.82 -2.49 -8.86
N SER A 57 11.62 -1.62 -9.47
CA SER A 57 12.52 -1.98 -10.58
C SER A 57 13.70 -2.87 -10.15
N THR A 58 13.97 -2.98 -8.85
CA THR A 58 15.01 -3.88 -8.30
C THR A 58 14.48 -5.24 -7.89
N LEU A 59 13.16 -5.43 -7.88
CA LEU A 59 12.54 -6.69 -7.50
C LEU A 59 12.67 -7.73 -8.63
N PRO A 60 12.68 -9.03 -8.30
CA PRO A 60 12.57 -10.08 -9.31
C PRO A 60 11.32 -9.90 -10.16
N ASP A 61 11.46 -10.17 -11.46
CA ASP A 61 10.33 -10.18 -12.40
C ASP A 61 9.24 -11.13 -11.92
N ILE A 62 7.98 -10.73 -12.13
CA ILE A 62 6.80 -11.48 -11.73
C ILE A 62 5.95 -11.72 -12.97
N ASP A 63 5.69 -12.98 -13.28
CA ASP A 63 4.72 -13.35 -14.30
C ASP A 63 3.31 -12.90 -13.88
N HIS A 64 2.53 -12.36 -14.83
CA HIS A 64 1.13 -11.88 -14.69
C HIS A 64 0.90 -10.42 -14.23
N PRO A 65 1.40 -9.40 -14.94
CA PRO A 65 1.23 -7.99 -14.58
C PRO A 65 -0.20 -7.45 -14.76
N SER A 66 -1.19 -8.24 -15.20
CA SER A 66 -2.55 -7.72 -15.41
C SER A 66 -3.31 -7.45 -14.11
N GLU A 67 -2.80 -7.93 -12.98
CA GLU A 67 -3.44 -7.71 -11.69
C GLU A 67 -3.13 -6.30 -11.15
N ARG A 68 -4.18 -5.48 -11.06
CA ARG A 68 -4.15 -4.17 -10.39
C ARG A 68 -3.74 -4.34 -8.92
N VAL A 69 -2.81 -3.54 -8.45
CA VAL A 69 -2.40 -3.50 -7.03
C VAL A 69 -2.31 -2.06 -6.55
N LEU A 70 -2.91 -1.75 -5.41
CA LEU A 70 -2.69 -0.51 -4.69
C LEU A 70 -1.58 -0.72 -3.65
N ILE A 71 -0.48 0.01 -3.74
CA ILE A 71 0.54 0.02 -2.69
C ILE A 71 0.35 1.29 -1.87
N SER A 72 0.12 1.13 -0.57
CA SER A 72 -0.20 2.22 0.35
C SER A 72 0.78 2.28 1.50
N PHE A 73 1.01 3.48 2.03
CA PHE A 73 1.85 3.74 3.20
C PHE A 73 1.09 4.62 4.19
N CYS A 74 1.25 4.37 5.49
CA CYS A 74 0.79 5.26 6.55
C CYS A 74 1.62 5.10 7.83
N TYR A 75 1.46 6.03 8.77
CA TYR A 75 1.91 5.82 10.15
C TYR A 75 0.91 5.00 10.97
N PRO A 76 1.25 4.52 12.18
CA PRO A 76 0.38 3.66 12.97
C PRO A 76 -0.92 4.33 13.44
N ASP A 77 -0.98 5.67 13.41
CA ASP A 77 -2.18 6.46 13.68
C ASP A 77 -3.02 6.75 12.42
N GLY A 78 -2.63 6.19 11.27
CA GLY A 78 -3.27 6.40 9.98
C GLY A 78 -2.93 7.75 9.33
N SER A 79 -2.09 8.57 9.96
CA SER A 79 -1.67 9.84 9.37
C SER A 79 -0.68 9.61 8.22
N GLN A 80 -0.56 10.65 7.38
CA GLN A 80 0.28 10.67 6.18
C GLN A 80 0.03 9.52 5.19
N TYR A 81 -1.22 9.07 5.11
CA TYR A 81 -1.62 8.08 4.11
C TYR A 81 -1.29 8.56 2.69
N CYS A 82 -0.53 7.76 1.95
CA CYS A 82 -0.29 7.93 0.53
C CYS A 82 -0.36 6.58 -0.18
N SER A 83 -0.75 6.57 -1.44
CA SER A 83 -0.88 5.34 -2.20
C SER A 83 -0.56 5.52 -3.68
N ARG A 84 -0.16 4.43 -4.32
CA ARG A 84 0.15 4.37 -5.74
C ARG A 84 -0.41 3.08 -6.33
N VAL A 85 -1.01 3.19 -7.51
CA VAL A 85 -1.47 2.02 -8.26
C VAL A 85 -0.37 1.48 -9.15
N ILE A 86 -0.24 0.17 -9.11
CA ILE A 86 0.54 -0.66 -10.00
C ILE A 86 -0.44 -1.40 -10.91
N ASN A 87 -0.17 -1.41 -12.21
CA ASN A 87 -1.03 -1.98 -13.24
C ASN A 87 -2.46 -1.40 -13.19
N PRO A 88 -2.61 -0.08 -13.45
CA PRO A 88 -3.91 0.58 -13.40
C PRO A 88 -4.90 -0.05 -14.36
N ASN A 89 -6.17 -0.11 -13.95
CA ASN A 89 -7.25 -0.42 -14.88
C ASN A 89 -7.74 0.86 -15.59
N LYS A 90 -8.64 0.71 -16.55
CA LYS A 90 -9.19 1.85 -17.31
C LYS A 90 -9.84 2.93 -16.43
N GLN A 91 -10.45 2.55 -15.30
CA GLN A 91 -11.06 3.52 -14.39
C GLN A 91 -10.01 4.29 -13.61
N ASP A 92 -8.93 3.64 -13.18
CA ASP A 92 -7.79 4.32 -12.54
C ASP A 92 -7.16 5.33 -13.51
N GLU A 93 -6.95 4.94 -14.78
CA GLU A 93 -6.43 5.82 -15.82
C GLU A 93 -7.31 7.05 -16.01
N ILE A 94 -8.64 6.87 -16.06
CA ILE A 94 -9.60 7.96 -16.16
C ILE A 94 -9.52 8.87 -14.93
N HIS A 95 -9.50 8.31 -13.70
CA HIS A 95 -9.40 9.11 -12.49
C HIS A 95 -8.07 9.88 -12.41
N LEU A 96 -6.96 9.25 -12.76
CA LEU A 96 -5.64 9.89 -12.80
C LEU A 96 -5.59 11.01 -13.84
N ALA A 97 -6.17 10.80 -15.02
CA ALA A 97 -6.22 11.82 -16.07
C ALA A 97 -7.12 13.01 -15.69
N LEU A 98 -8.23 12.75 -14.99
CA LEU A 98 -9.21 13.79 -14.63
C LEU A 98 -8.86 14.55 -13.34
N LEU A 99 -8.30 13.87 -12.34
CA LEU A 99 -8.11 14.41 -10.99
C LEU A 99 -6.64 14.50 -10.58
N GLY A 100 -5.72 13.92 -11.36
CA GLY A 100 -4.29 13.80 -11.00
C GLY A 100 -4.02 12.86 -9.83
N GLN A 101 -5.05 12.23 -9.27
CA GLN A 101 -4.96 11.34 -8.11
C GLN A 101 -6.11 10.34 -8.11
N LEU A 102 -5.89 9.21 -7.41
CA LEU A 102 -6.94 8.24 -7.14
C LEU A 102 -7.80 8.66 -5.94
N PRO A 103 -9.03 8.12 -5.81
CA PRO A 103 -9.86 8.34 -4.63
C PRO A 103 -9.10 7.98 -3.35
N LYS A 104 -9.01 8.93 -2.42
CA LYS A 104 -8.37 8.71 -1.12
C LYS A 104 -9.26 7.81 -0.26
N ARG A 105 -8.60 7.00 0.56
CA ARG A 105 -9.29 6.16 1.55
C ARG A 105 -9.91 7.04 2.64
N SER A 106 -11.09 6.66 3.13
CA SER A 106 -11.66 7.28 4.32
C SER A 106 -10.78 6.96 5.54
N ILE A 107 -10.56 7.95 6.41
CA ILE A 107 -9.82 7.76 7.66
C ILE A 107 -10.47 6.65 8.51
N SER A 108 -11.80 6.56 8.52
CA SER A 108 -12.53 5.52 9.25
C SER A 108 -12.16 4.11 8.78
N ASP A 109 -12.05 3.89 7.47
CA ASP A 109 -11.69 2.59 6.91
C ASP A 109 -10.23 2.23 7.18
N LEU A 110 -9.36 3.23 7.28
CA LEU A 110 -7.96 3.05 7.62
C LEU A 110 -7.81 2.69 9.11
N LEU A 111 -8.54 3.39 9.99
CA LEU A 111 -8.53 3.14 11.43
C LEU A 111 -9.12 1.78 11.80
N LEU A 112 -10.14 1.30 11.08
CA LEU A 112 -10.68 -0.06 11.25
C LEU A 112 -9.60 -1.10 10.97
N ASP A 113 -8.89 -0.99 9.85
CA ASP A 113 -7.79 -1.89 9.54
C ASP A 113 -6.64 -1.75 10.56
N LEU A 114 -6.37 -0.57 11.09
CA LEU A 114 -5.32 -0.37 12.11
C LEU A 114 -5.71 -0.99 13.46
N ASN A 115 -6.96 -0.90 13.90
CA ASN A 115 -7.40 -1.48 15.17
C ASN A 115 -7.26 -3.01 15.20
N GLU A 116 -7.38 -3.68 14.04
CA GLU A 116 -7.14 -5.13 13.92
C GLU A 116 -5.66 -5.53 14.10
N THR A 117 -4.73 -4.58 14.27
CA THR A 117 -3.29 -4.86 14.53
C THR A 117 -2.92 -4.98 16.01
N GLY A 118 -3.81 -4.64 16.95
CA GLY A 118 -3.44 -4.47 18.35
C GLY A 118 -2.56 -3.24 18.63
N VAL A 119 -2.37 -2.35 17.64
CA VAL A 119 -1.80 -1.02 17.85
C VAL A 119 -2.86 -0.17 18.54
N SER A 120 -2.66 0.16 19.82
CA SER A 120 -3.51 1.12 20.54
C SER A 120 -3.43 2.48 19.87
N ILE A 121 -4.44 2.81 19.09
CA ILE A 121 -4.62 4.14 18.53
C ILE A 121 -5.13 5.03 19.66
N VAL A 122 -4.25 5.80 20.29
CA VAL A 122 -4.68 6.88 21.18
C VAL A 122 -5.23 7.99 20.29
N VAL A 123 -6.55 8.03 20.13
CA VAL A 123 -7.25 9.15 19.50
C VAL A 123 -7.17 10.34 20.47
N PRO A 124 -6.52 11.46 20.12
CA PRO A 124 -6.61 12.66 20.95
C PRO A 124 -8.03 13.22 20.83
N ALA A 125 -8.62 13.52 22.00
CA ALA A 125 -9.92 14.16 22.15
C ALA A 125 -9.93 15.59 21.60
#